data_AF-A0A9E4K653-F1
#
_entry.id   AF-A0A9E4K653-F1
#
_cell.length_a   1.000
_cell.length_b   1.000
_cell.length_c   1.000
_cell.angle_alpha   90.00
_cell.angle_beta   90.00
_cell.angle_gamma   90.00
#
_symmetry.space_group_name_H-M   'P 1'
#
loop_
_entity.id
_entity.type
_entity.pdbx_description
1 polymer ?
#
loop_
_entity_poly.entity_id
_entity_poly.type
_entity_poly.pdbx_seq_one_letter_code
_entity_poly.pdbx_strand_id
1 'polypeptide(L)'
;MFRKNNTKALLLALMLSLTLIACGGGGSGGDDEGGSQTTVDDNTQDDSNGGDDNNTPPDDTDTTNPDEGDNTPVEPDQPPPADDVVTPQPVNQPPEASISGSQSSTSGETVTLDGSASSDPDDDSLSYLWTQTGGEAINLTNNSNPTLTFIAPEVTQSSSLSLRLTVNDGEYSATADITIQLSPAADNTAPAVTSRSPLADAVGVSTTTQVSVSFDEPLDATLVDNQSLLVTQAGSSVTASVSYNSNSDSLILSFDNPLLANTLYRVTLGTNLQDPSGNQVPVESWEFTTGSSYNLGSTSQATIDACMDENDKLMLTLVNNARAVSRNCGGTNYSAVEAIAWHCQLETAAQNHSTSMADNDYFSHTGLDDSSPGDRITAAGYIWRAYAENIAAGYNDEEAVMTAWLESPGHCANIMNTSVTEMGAGVAENPSARYRIYWTQDFADQ
;
A
#
# COMPACT_ATOMS: atom_id res chain seq x y z
N MET A 1 -36.58 4.61 18.94
CA MET A 1 -36.00 5.72 19.75
C MET A 1 -35.13 5.13 20.85
N PHE A 2 -33.83 4.93 20.59
CA PHE A 2 -32.84 4.51 21.59
C PHE A 2 -31.59 5.39 21.47
N ARG A 3 -30.83 5.53 22.56
CA ARG A 3 -29.74 6.52 22.67
C ARG A 3 -28.39 5.93 22.24
N LYS A 4 -27.67 6.61 21.35
CA LYS A 4 -26.21 6.46 21.25
C LYS A 4 -25.58 6.85 22.59
N ASN A 5 -24.64 6.06 23.08
CA ASN A 5 -23.82 6.39 24.24
C ASN A 5 -22.35 6.20 23.83
N ASN A 6 -21.56 7.27 23.85
CA ASN A 6 -20.14 7.21 23.45
C ASN A 6 -19.32 6.52 24.54
N THR A 7 -18.36 5.68 24.16
CA THR A 7 -17.18 5.37 24.98
C THR A 7 -16.00 5.20 24.03
N LYS A 8 -14.88 5.87 24.34
CA LYS A 8 -13.67 5.79 23.52
C LYS A 8 -12.95 4.47 23.78
N ALA A 9 -12.56 3.76 22.73
CA ALA A 9 -11.57 2.70 22.78
C ALA A 9 -10.38 3.10 21.89
N LEU A 10 -9.16 2.81 22.35
CA LEU A 10 -7.92 3.12 21.63
C LEU A 10 -7.59 1.93 20.73
N LEU A 11 -7.67 2.11 19.41
CA LEU A 11 -7.41 1.02 18.46
C LEU A 11 -5.93 1.03 18.05
N LEU A 12 -5.20 -0.02 18.44
CA LEU A 12 -3.85 -0.29 17.96
C LEU A 12 -3.97 -1.00 16.60
N ALA A 13 -3.53 -0.35 15.52
CA ALA A 13 -3.62 -0.91 14.18
C ALA A 13 -2.62 -2.06 14.01
N LEU A 14 -3.12 -3.30 14.08
CA LEU A 14 -2.39 -4.49 13.65
C LEU A 14 -2.82 -4.80 12.21
N MET A 15 -1.94 -4.57 11.23
CA MET A 15 -2.20 -4.95 9.85
C MET A 15 -2.20 -6.48 9.73
N LEU A 16 -3.38 -7.08 9.83
CA LEU A 16 -3.59 -8.46 9.43
C LEU A 16 -4.03 -8.47 7.96
N SER A 17 -3.19 -9.01 7.08
CA SER A 17 -3.46 -9.14 5.66
C SER A 17 -4.56 -10.18 5.39
N LEU A 18 -5.82 -9.75 5.57
CA LEU A 18 -7.00 -10.51 5.17
C LEU A 18 -6.95 -10.72 3.66
N THR A 19 -6.77 -11.97 3.24
CA THR A 19 -6.95 -12.36 1.84
C THR A 19 -8.45 -12.26 1.53
N LEU A 20 -8.83 -11.30 0.70
CA LEU A 20 -10.20 -11.20 0.19
C LEU A 20 -10.46 -12.39 -0.73
N ILE A 21 -11.67 -12.95 -0.66
CA ILE A 21 -12.09 -14.09 -1.47
C ILE A 21 -13.45 -13.75 -2.07
N ALA A 22 -13.54 -13.90 -3.38
CA ALA A 22 -14.79 -13.94 -4.12
C ALA A 22 -14.89 -15.33 -4.78
N CYS A 23 -16.07 -15.95 -4.78
CA CYS A 23 -16.31 -17.21 -5.49
C CYS A 23 -17.58 -17.09 -6.37
N GLY A 24 -17.51 -17.65 -7.58
CA GLY A 24 -18.59 -17.61 -8.57
C GLY A 24 -19.11 -19.02 -8.85
N GLY A 25 -20.41 -19.21 -8.68
CA GLY A 25 -21.06 -20.52 -8.73
C GLY A 25 -22.09 -20.58 -9.85
N GLY A 26 -21.90 -21.51 -10.78
CA GLY A 26 -22.81 -21.74 -11.92
C GLY A 26 -23.11 -23.23 -12.09
N GLY A 27 -24.37 -23.62 -11.93
CA GLY A 27 -24.82 -25.01 -12.09
C GLY A 27 -25.25 -25.30 -13.54
N SER A 28 -24.46 -26.10 -14.26
CA SER A 28 -24.89 -26.74 -15.51
C SER A 28 -24.71 -28.25 -15.37
N GLY A 29 -25.77 -29.02 -15.62
CA GLY A 29 -25.77 -30.47 -15.37
C GLY A 29 -24.93 -31.24 -16.39
N GLY A 30 -23.76 -31.73 -15.96
CA GLY A 30 -22.89 -32.63 -16.71
C GLY A 30 -21.80 -33.22 -15.80
N ASP A 31 -21.54 -34.51 -15.95
CA ASP A 31 -20.76 -35.33 -15.00
C ASP A 31 -19.25 -35.44 -15.33
N ASP A 32 -18.57 -36.25 -14.50
CA ASP A 32 -17.27 -36.92 -14.65
C ASP A 32 -15.94 -36.24 -14.21
N GLU A 33 -15.44 -36.79 -13.09
CA GLU A 33 -14.07 -37.09 -12.64
C GLU A 33 -12.81 -36.59 -13.36
N GLY A 34 -11.74 -36.36 -12.57
CA GLY A 34 -10.37 -36.65 -13.00
C GLY A 34 -9.27 -35.71 -12.49
N GLY A 35 -8.66 -36.01 -11.34
CA GLY A 35 -7.48 -35.29 -10.83
C GLY A 35 -6.17 -36.09 -10.93
N SER A 36 -5.03 -35.42 -10.81
CA SER A 36 -3.74 -36.07 -10.50
C SER A 36 -2.73 -35.10 -9.87
N GLN A 37 -2.03 -35.56 -8.83
CA GLN A 37 -0.81 -34.94 -8.32
C GLN A 37 0.40 -35.47 -9.11
N THR A 38 1.53 -34.76 -9.09
CA THR A 38 2.84 -35.37 -9.35
C THR A 38 3.86 -34.92 -8.31
N THR A 39 4.67 -35.88 -7.85
CA THR A 39 5.80 -35.72 -6.94
C THR A 39 7.05 -36.30 -7.60
N VAL A 40 8.22 -35.70 -7.41
CA VAL A 40 9.53 -36.30 -7.74
C VAL A 40 10.55 -35.86 -6.67
N ASP A 41 11.47 -36.76 -6.33
CA ASP A 41 12.29 -36.75 -5.13
C ASP A 41 13.76 -36.28 -5.30
N ASP A 42 14.45 -36.28 -4.16
CA ASP A 42 15.88 -36.07 -3.86
C ASP A 42 16.87 -37.04 -4.53
N ASN A 43 18.13 -36.61 -4.77
CA ASN A 43 19.33 -37.38 -4.36
C ASN A 43 20.71 -36.63 -4.52
N THR A 44 21.60 -36.83 -3.54
CA THR A 44 23.09 -37.08 -3.52
C THR A 44 23.98 -36.82 -4.76
N GLN A 45 25.31 -36.56 -4.70
CA GLN A 45 26.36 -36.71 -3.65
C GLN A 45 27.48 -35.60 -3.82
N ASP A 46 28.81 -35.64 -3.54
CA ASP A 46 29.80 -36.68 -3.20
C ASP A 46 31.12 -36.16 -2.52
N ASP A 47 31.94 -37.09 -1.99
CA ASP A 47 33.42 -37.20 -1.73
C ASP A 47 34.44 -36.01 -1.74
N SER A 48 35.65 -36.05 -1.12
CA SER A 48 36.26 -36.80 0.03
C SER A 48 37.77 -36.44 0.30
N ASN A 49 38.32 -36.77 1.49
CA ASN A 49 39.76 -36.74 1.93
C ASN A 49 40.52 -35.37 2.02
N GLY A 50 41.62 -35.15 2.77
CA GLY A 50 42.41 -35.94 3.77
C GLY A 50 43.91 -36.11 3.41
N GLY A 51 44.96 -35.92 4.25
CA GLY A 51 45.08 -35.44 5.66
C GLY A 51 46.54 -35.50 6.24
N ASP A 52 46.78 -34.87 7.41
CA ASP A 52 47.85 -34.99 8.45
C ASP A 52 49.39 -34.68 8.25
N ASP A 53 49.97 -34.21 9.38
CA ASP A 53 51.32 -34.40 9.98
C ASP A 53 52.61 -33.51 9.76
N ASN A 54 53.03 -32.93 10.91
CA ASN A 54 54.31 -32.44 11.48
C ASN A 54 55.71 -32.71 10.84
N ASN A 55 56.65 -31.74 10.99
CA ASN A 55 57.98 -31.99 11.61
C ASN A 55 58.79 -30.73 12.07
N THR A 56 59.75 -30.91 13.00
CA THR A 56 60.79 -29.96 13.54
C THR A 56 61.88 -30.75 14.31
N PRO A 57 62.95 -30.18 14.93
CA PRO A 57 63.51 -28.83 14.89
C PRO A 57 64.79 -28.75 14.02
N PRO A 58 66.08 -28.79 14.46
CA PRO A 58 66.71 -28.93 15.80
C PRO A 58 67.26 -27.59 16.38
N ASP A 59 68.27 -27.66 17.27
CA ASP A 59 68.95 -26.60 18.04
C ASP A 59 70.44 -27.02 18.24
N ASP A 60 71.38 -26.09 18.52
CA ASP A 60 72.69 -26.42 19.15
C ASP A 60 73.52 -25.20 19.69
N THR A 61 73.54 -25.11 21.02
CA THR A 61 74.53 -24.60 22.01
C THR A 61 75.82 -23.82 21.64
N ASP A 62 76.03 -22.71 22.37
CA ASP A 62 77.15 -22.39 23.29
C ASP A 62 78.58 -22.96 23.09
N THR A 63 79.61 -22.10 23.22
CA THR A 63 80.76 -22.35 24.13
C THR A 63 81.66 -21.11 24.33
N THR A 64 82.44 -21.11 25.43
CA THR A 64 83.32 -20.01 25.89
C THR A 64 84.82 -20.39 25.86
N ASN A 65 85.72 -19.40 25.70
CA ASN A 65 87.06 -19.38 26.33
C ASN A 65 87.73 -17.97 26.25
N PRO A 66 88.72 -17.62 27.13
CA PRO A 66 89.24 -16.24 27.24
C PRO A 66 90.76 -16.05 26.99
N ASP A 67 91.17 -14.78 27.14
CA ASP A 67 92.46 -14.26 27.65
C ASP A 67 93.76 -14.32 26.81
N GLU A 68 94.31 -13.14 26.47
CA GLU A 68 95.64 -12.63 26.89
C GLU A 68 96.05 -11.36 26.09
N GLY A 69 96.95 -10.52 26.63
CA GLY A 69 97.88 -9.72 25.80
C GLY A 69 97.74 -8.18 25.72
N ASP A 70 97.86 -7.47 26.85
CA ASP A 70 98.10 -6.01 26.94
C ASP A 70 99.26 -5.48 26.06
N ASN A 71 99.11 -4.29 25.44
CA ASN A 71 100.05 -3.13 25.49
C ASN A 71 99.72 -2.00 24.49
N THR A 72 98.99 -0.95 24.92
CA THR A 72 99.00 0.39 24.28
C THR A 72 98.82 1.53 25.31
N PRO A 73 99.35 2.75 25.09
CA PRO A 73 99.53 3.74 26.16
C PRO A 73 98.26 4.45 26.65
N VAL A 74 98.31 4.91 27.90
CA VAL A 74 97.25 5.66 28.58
C VAL A 74 97.06 7.07 27.96
N GLU A 75 95.84 7.38 27.54
CA GLU A 75 95.38 8.71 27.15
C GLU A 75 94.84 9.47 28.39
N PRO A 76 94.91 10.82 28.47
CA PRO A 76 94.57 11.56 29.69
C PRO A 76 93.10 11.46 30.12
N ASP A 77 92.85 11.61 31.42
CA ASP A 77 91.53 11.54 32.06
C ASP A 77 90.46 12.33 31.28
N GLN A 78 89.42 11.61 30.83
CA GLN A 78 88.15 12.25 30.47
C GLN A 78 87.52 12.84 31.75
N PRO A 79 86.89 14.04 31.68
CA PRO A 79 86.03 14.47 32.76
C PRO A 79 84.89 13.45 32.95
N PRO A 80 84.30 13.33 34.16
CA PRO A 80 83.14 12.48 34.36
C PRO A 80 82.02 12.88 33.39
N PRO A 81 81.20 11.92 32.91
CA PRO A 81 80.01 12.27 32.14
C PRO A 81 79.17 13.26 32.94
N ALA A 82 78.68 14.31 32.28
CA ALA A 82 77.79 15.26 32.92
C ALA A 82 76.55 14.54 33.45
N ASP A 83 76.07 14.93 34.64
CA ASP A 83 74.78 14.46 35.14
C ASP A 83 73.72 14.71 34.05
N ASP A 84 72.99 13.65 33.69
CA ASP A 84 72.03 13.68 32.60
C ASP A 84 70.88 14.61 32.99
N VAL A 85 70.86 15.81 32.42
CA VAL A 85 69.89 16.85 32.77
C VAL A 85 68.56 16.49 32.15
N VAL A 86 67.79 15.66 32.87
CA VAL A 86 66.39 15.37 32.58
C VAL A 86 65.59 16.66 32.70
N THR A 87 65.56 17.42 31.60
CA THR A 87 64.55 18.46 31.39
C THR A 87 63.19 17.78 31.48
N PRO A 88 62.27 18.27 32.32
CA PRO A 88 60.92 17.71 32.34
C PRO A 88 60.33 17.87 30.94
N GLN A 89 59.79 16.77 30.39
CA GLN A 89 59.03 16.81 29.15
C GLN A 89 57.85 17.78 29.33
N PRO A 90 57.38 18.45 28.26
CA PRO A 90 56.11 19.16 28.31
C PRO A 90 55.00 18.20 28.77
N VAL A 91 54.02 18.74 29.49
CA VAL A 91 52.84 17.96 29.90
C VAL A 91 51.83 18.09 28.78
N ASN A 92 51.47 16.96 28.18
CA ASN A 92 50.51 16.85 27.10
C ASN A 92 49.17 17.55 27.43
N GLN A 93 48.54 18.17 26.44
CA GLN A 93 47.30 18.92 26.55
C GLN A 93 46.21 18.24 25.70
N PRO A 94 44.92 18.30 26.10
CA PRO A 94 43.87 17.67 25.31
C PRO A 94 43.61 18.42 23.99
N PRO A 95 43.29 17.71 22.90
CA PRO A 95 43.03 18.32 21.59
C PRO A 95 41.71 19.12 21.53
N GLU A 96 41.55 19.97 20.51
CA GLU A 96 40.29 20.66 20.20
C GLU A 96 39.60 20.04 18.99
N ALA A 97 38.39 19.50 19.19
CA ALA A 97 37.55 18.93 18.15
C ALA A 97 36.74 20.01 17.42
N SER A 98 36.82 20.05 16.10
CA SER A 98 36.10 21.01 15.25
C SER A 98 35.33 20.30 14.13
N ILE A 99 34.16 20.81 13.75
CA ILE A 99 33.33 20.31 12.65
C ILE A 99 32.86 21.48 11.78
N SER A 100 32.96 21.31 10.47
CA SER A 100 32.31 22.13 9.45
C SER A 100 31.53 21.25 8.46
N GLY A 101 30.62 21.83 7.68
CA GLY A 101 29.82 21.10 6.68
C GLY A 101 28.36 21.55 6.63
N SER A 102 27.54 20.83 5.85
CA SER A 102 26.12 21.12 5.69
C SER A 102 25.32 20.77 6.96
N GLN A 103 24.51 21.71 7.45
CA GLN A 103 23.58 21.51 8.58
C GLN A 103 22.13 21.22 8.12
N SER A 104 21.91 21.08 6.81
CA SER A 104 20.64 20.69 6.20
C SER A 104 20.89 19.86 4.95
N SER A 105 20.04 18.88 4.67
CA SER A 105 20.09 18.03 3.46
C SER A 105 18.71 17.52 3.10
N THR A 106 18.44 17.37 1.81
CA THR A 106 17.31 16.58 1.30
C THR A 106 17.66 15.09 1.34
N SER A 107 16.66 14.23 1.40
CA SER A 107 16.78 12.78 1.18
C SER A 107 17.53 12.47 -0.12
N GLY A 108 18.42 11.49 -0.12
CA GLY A 108 19.22 11.10 -1.28
C GLY A 108 20.38 12.04 -1.67
N GLU A 109 20.48 13.25 -1.09
CA GLU A 109 21.61 14.15 -1.34
C GLU A 109 22.90 13.68 -0.65
N THR A 110 24.06 14.07 -1.18
CA THR A 110 25.36 13.75 -0.59
C THR A 110 25.75 14.79 0.47
N VAL A 111 25.79 14.39 1.73
CA VAL A 111 26.33 15.21 2.82
C VAL A 111 27.84 15.01 2.91
N THR A 112 28.58 16.10 3.10
CA THR A 112 29.99 16.06 3.51
C THR A 112 30.19 16.93 4.76
N LEU A 113 30.88 16.36 5.74
CA LEU A 113 31.31 17.00 6.98
C LEU A 113 32.84 16.93 7.04
N ASP A 114 33.47 18.02 7.48
CA ASP A 114 34.93 18.11 7.55
C ASP A 114 35.39 18.55 8.95
N GLY A 115 36.19 17.68 9.56
CA GLY A 115 36.81 17.85 10.86
C GLY A 115 38.31 18.13 10.79
N SER A 116 38.90 18.35 9.60
CA SER A 116 40.33 18.64 9.45
C SER A 116 40.78 19.98 10.08
N ALA A 117 39.84 20.77 10.60
CA ALA A 117 40.10 21.97 11.40
C ALA A 117 40.25 21.67 12.91
N SER A 118 40.20 20.40 13.32
CA SER A 118 40.57 19.96 14.67
C SER A 118 42.10 20.04 14.82
N SER A 119 42.58 20.45 16.00
CA SER A 119 44.00 20.71 16.25
C SER A 119 44.41 20.31 17.65
N ASP A 120 45.69 19.99 17.83
CA ASP A 120 46.28 19.74 19.14
C ASP A 120 47.15 20.92 19.62
N PRO A 121 47.13 21.32 20.91
CA PRO A 121 47.95 22.43 21.41
C PRO A 121 49.47 22.17 21.39
N ASP A 122 49.91 20.92 21.37
CA ASP A 122 51.32 20.50 21.35
C ASP A 122 51.76 19.99 19.95
N ASP A 123 50.96 20.26 18.91
CA ASP A 123 51.13 19.83 17.50
C ASP A 123 51.10 18.29 17.28
N ASP A 124 50.51 17.53 18.21
CA ASP A 124 50.46 16.06 18.14
C ASP A 124 49.48 15.49 17.09
N SER A 125 49.70 14.24 16.67
CA SER A 125 49.05 13.65 15.49
C SER A 125 47.66 13.05 15.78
N LEU A 126 46.60 13.75 15.38
CA LEU A 126 45.22 13.34 15.64
C LEU A 126 44.74 12.12 14.83
N SER A 127 44.13 11.18 15.55
CA SER A 127 43.20 10.19 15.02
C SER A 127 41.75 10.70 15.09
N TYR A 128 40.88 10.21 14.19
CA TYR A 128 39.49 10.66 14.06
C TYR A 128 38.51 9.48 14.19
N LEU A 129 37.33 9.72 14.77
CA LEU A 129 36.22 8.76 14.79
C LEU A 129 34.87 9.49 14.74
N TRP A 130 34.12 9.29 13.65
CA TRP A 130 32.74 9.73 13.52
C TRP A 130 31.75 8.66 14.00
N THR A 131 30.78 9.05 14.81
CA THR A 131 29.72 8.20 15.36
C THR A 131 28.36 8.87 15.22
N GLN A 132 27.34 8.13 14.78
CA GLN A 132 25.96 8.61 14.84
C GLN A 132 25.45 8.57 16.28
N THR A 133 24.83 9.66 16.74
CA THR A 133 24.29 9.83 18.09
C THR A 133 22.76 9.92 18.15
N GLY A 134 22.09 10.08 17.01
CA GLY A 134 20.63 10.01 16.89
C GLY A 134 20.14 10.21 15.45
N GLY A 135 18.82 10.08 15.24
CA GLY A 135 18.19 10.19 13.93
C GLY A 135 18.15 8.87 13.14
N GLU A 136 17.77 8.97 11.86
CA GLU A 136 17.64 7.82 10.95
C GLU A 136 19.01 7.23 10.58
N ALA A 137 19.11 5.91 10.43
CA ALA A 137 20.41 5.22 10.40
C ALA A 137 21.18 5.45 9.09
N ILE A 138 22.44 5.89 9.17
CA ILE A 138 23.32 6.12 8.01
C ILE A 138 24.51 5.16 7.93
N ASN A 139 24.98 4.89 6.71
CA ASN A 139 26.13 4.03 6.48
C ASN A 139 27.46 4.82 6.57
N LEU A 140 28.24 4.55 7.62
CA LEU A 140 29.44 5.29 8.02
C LEU A 140 30.75 4.67 7.50
N THR A 141 30.82 4.39 6.19
CA THR A 141 31.92 3.60 5.56
C THR A 141 33.35 4.17 5.67
N ASN A 142 33.51 5.45 6.02
CA ASN A 142 34.81 6.15 6.07
C ASN A 142 34.99 6.92 7.39
N ASN A 143 34.43 6.42 8.49
CA ASN A 143 34.31 7.17 9.74
C ASN A 143 35.60 7.37 10.56
N SER A 144 36.76 6.89 10.11
CA SER A 144 38.06 7.19 10.72
C SER A 144 38.87 8.28 9.99
N ASN A 145 38.30 8.92 8.97
CA ASN A 145 38.92 10.02 8.24
C ASN A 145 38.54 11.39 8.84
N PRO A 146 39.37 12.44 8.65
CA PRO A 146 39.02 13.80 9.04
C PRO A 146 37.76 14.32 8.34
N THR A 147 37.53 13.90 7.10
CA THR A 147 36.33 14.23 6.31
C THR A 147 35.41 13.00 6.20
N LEU A 148 34.14 13.16 6.55
CA LEU A 148 33.08 12.16 6.41
C LEU A 148 32.13 12.55 5.27
N THR A 149 31.87 11.62 4.35
CA THR A 149 30.86 11.76 3.29
C THR A 149 29.88 10.59 3.36
N PHE A 150 28.58 10.88 3.26
CA PHE A 150 27.50 9.89 3.23
C PHE A 150 26.31 10.40 2.40
N ILE A 151 25.39 9.49 2.06
CA ILE A 151 24.10 9.85 1.43
C ILE A 151 23.06 10.05 2.52
N ALA A 152 22.36 11.18 2.50
CA ALA A 152 21.27 11.47 3.42
C ALA A 152 20.17 10.39 3.31
N PRO A 153 19.70 9.83 4.44
CA PRO A 153 18.73 8.75 4.41
C PRO A 153 17.36 9.25 3.97
N GLU A 154 16.57 8.36 3.37
CA GLU A 154 15.20 8.65 2.94
C GLU A 154 14.30 8.90 4.16
N VAL A 155 13.66 10.07 4.21
CA VAL A 155 12.71 10.43 5.28
C VAL A 155 11.39 10.91 4.69
N THR A 156 10.26 10.42 5.22
CA THR A 156 8.91 10.82 4.76
C THR A 156 8.38 12.09 5.42
N GLN A 157 9.04 12.55 6.49
CA GLN A 157 8.76 13.80 7.19
C GLN A 157 10.09 14.44 7.63
N SER A 158 10.10 15.77 7.78
CA SER A 158 11.29 16.50 8.21
C SER A 158 11.76 16.03 9.59
N SER A 159 13.04 15.71 9.72
CA SER A 159 13.63 15.09 10.91
C SER A 159 15.07 15.58 11.14
N SER A 160 15.76 15.03 12.14
CA SER A 160 17.13 15.42 12.47
C SER A 160 18.07 14.23 12.65
N LEU A 161 19.22 14.30 12.00
CA LEU A 161 20.33 13.36 12.11
C LEU A 161 21.42 13.99 12.98
N SER A 162 21.83 13.32 14.05
CA SER A 162 22.89 13.80 14.95
C SER A 162 24.13 12.94 14.83
N LEU A 163 25.28 13.60 14.67
CA LEU A 163 26.59 13.01 14.48
C LEU A 163 27.60 13.65 15.44
N ARG A 164 28.55 12.85 15.88
CA ARG A 164 29.66 13.26 16.73
C ARG A 164 30.98 12.91 16.07
N LEU A 165 31.90 13.87 16.01
CA LEU A 165 33.32 13.62 15.82
C LEU A 165 33.97 13.44 17.19
N THR A 166 34.86 12.45 17.29
CA THR A 166 35.85 12.30 18.36
C THR A 166 37.24 12.43 17.74
N VAL A 167 38.14 13.16 18.40
CA VAL A 167 39.57 13.21 18.05
C VAL A 167 40.44 12.80 19.24
N ASN A 168 41.55 12.13 18.96
CA ASN A 168 42.50 11.62 19.96
C ASN A 168 43.95 11.73 19.45
N ASP A 169 44.77 12.40 20.25
CA ASP A 169 46.23 12.58 20.22
C ASP A 169 47.03 11.27 20.47
N GLY A 170 46.49 10.40 21.31
CA GLY A 170 47.12 9.19 21.84
C GLY A 170 46.91 8.97 23.35
N GLU A 171 46.47 9.99 24.10
CA GLU A 171 46.27 9.96 25.56
C GLU A 171 44.92 10.57 25.99
N TYR A 172 44.53 11.71 25.41
CA TYR A 172 43.28 12.43 25.68
C TYR A 172 42.29 12.35 24.53
N SER A 173 41.06 12.82 24.73
CA SER A 173 40.07 12.86 23.65
C SER A 173 39.12 14.02 23.79
N ALA A 174 38.80 14.65 22.66
CA ALA A 174 37.80 15.70 22.56
C ALA A 174 36.70 15.32 21.57
N THR A 175 35.52 15.90 21.75
CA THR A 175 34.34 15.59 20.92
C THR A 175 33.60 16.85 20.51
N ALA A 176 33.17 16.90 19.25
CA ALA A 176 32.26 17.90 18.73
C ALA A 176 30.99 17.21 18.20
N ASP A 177 29.82 17.84 18.39
CA ASP A 177 28.53 17.37 17.90
C ASP A 177 28.01 18.27 16.78
N ILE A 178 27.34 17.68 15.79
CA ILE A 178 26.59 18.38 14.76
C ILE A 178 25.22 17.72 14.56
N THR A 179 24.20 18.53 14.27
CA THR A 179 22.87 18.05 13.88
C THR A 179 22.52 18.59 12.52
N ILE A 180 22.07 17.71 11.64
CA ILE A 180 21.65 17.98 10.27
C ILE A 180 20.13 17.88 10.22
N GLN A 181 19.47 18.92 9.70
CA GLN A 181 18.04 18.87 9.40
C GLN A 181 17.82 18.12 8.08
N LEU A 182 17.09 17.02 8.13
CA LEU A 182 16.73 16.23 6.95
C LEU A 182 15.33 16.63 6.48
N SER A 183 15.19 16.90 5.18
CA SER A 183 13.89 17.05 4.52
C SER A 183 13.59 15.85 3.61
N PRO A 184 12.31 15.49 3.43
CA PRO A 184 11.90 14.55 2.38
C PRO A 184 12.37 14.99 1.01
N ALA A 185 12.52 14.03 0.09
CA ALA A 185 12.64 14.34 -1.33
C ALA A 185 11.45 15.21 -1.79
N ALA A 186 11.69 16.10 -2.76
CA ALA A 186 10.60 16.86 -3.37
C ALA A 186 9.69 15.89 -4.12
N ASP A 187 8.43 15.84 -3.71
CA ASP A 187 7.40 15.09 -4.42
C ASP A 187 6.99 15.84 -5.69
N ASN A 188 6.96 15.11 -6.80
CA ASN A 188 6.67 15.59 -8.15
C ASN A 188 5.70 14.64 -8.88
N THR A 189 5.02 13.76 -8.14
CA THR A 189 3.96 12.88 -8.64
C THR A 189 2.65 13.64 -8.67
N ALA A 190 1.74 13.37 -9.60
CA ALA A 190 0.44 14.03 -9.64
C ALA A 190 -0.68 12.98 -9.53
N PRO A 191 -1.72 13.20 -8.71
CA PRO A 191 -2.72 12.18 -8.44
C PRO A 191 -3.38 11.66 -9.71
N ALA A 192 -3.34 10.34 -9.90
CA ALA A 192 -3.93 9.64 -11.04
C ALA A 192 -5.29 9.05 -10.66
N VAL A 193 -6.23 9.05 -11.60
CA VAL A 193 -7.57 8.48 -11.39
C VAL A 193 -7.50 6.96 -11.33
N THR A 194 -7.77 6.38 -10.16
CA THR A 194 -7.82 4.93 -9.94
C THR A 194 -9.20 4.35 -10.26
N SER A 195 -10.27 5.10 -9.98
CA SER A 195 -11.66 4.67 -10.22
C SER A 195 -12.54 5.85 -10.64
N ARG A 196 -13.65 5.58 -11.35
CA ARG A 196 -14.70 6.57 -11.62
C ARG A 196 -16.06 5.92 -11.84
N SER A 197 -17.10 6.59 -11.37
CA SER A 197 -18.51 6.20 -11.54
C SER A 197 -19.34 7.42 -11.95
N PRO A 198 -20.27 7.30 -12.91
CA PRO A 198 -20.41 6.22 -13.88
C PRO A 198 -19.17 6.06 -14.74
N LEU A 199 -18.97 4.86 -15.30
CA LEU A 199 -17.88 4.59 -16.24
C LEU A 199 -17.98 5.45 -17.52
N ALA A 200 -16.85 5.61 -18.21
CA ALA A 200 -16.83 6.23 -19.54
C ALA A 200 -17.69 5.43 -20.53
N ASP A 201 -18.49 6.16 -21.31
CA ASP A 201 -19.44 5.65 -22.31
C ASP A 201 -20.52 4.71 -21.74
N ALA A 202 -20.75 4.72 -20.41
CA ALA A 202 -21.83 3.98 -19.77
C ALA A 202 -23.21 4.45 -20.26
N VAL A 203 -24.13 3.50 -20.49
CA VAL A 203 -25.50 3.77 -20.95
C VAL A 203 -26.53 3.05 -20.08
N GLY A 204 -27.71 3.65 -19.92
CA GLY A 204 -28.75 3.11 -19.03
C GLY A 204 -28.55 3.52 -17.55
N VAL A 205 -27.63 4.44 -17.28
CA VAL A 205 -27.28 4.91 -15.93
C VAL A 205 -28.52 5.45 -15.20
N SER A 206 -28.62 5.21 -13.89
CA SER A 206 -29.71 5.76 -13.08
C SER A 206 -29.80 7.29 -13.16
N THR A 207 -31.03 7.82 -13.16
CA THR A 207 -31.28 9.25 -12.98
C THR A 207 -31.01 9.74 -11.56
N THR A 208 -30.88 8.86 -10.57
CA THR A 208 -30.45 9.17 -9.19
C THR A 208 -29.01 8.77 -8.89
N THR A 209 -28.21 8.42 -9.93
CA THR A 209 -26.77 8.15 -9.75
C THR A 209 -26.07 9.32 -9.07
N GLN A 210 -25.08 9.02 -8.22
CA GLN A 210 -24.01 9.97 -7.92
C GLN A 210 -22.92 9.88 -8.99
N VAL A 211 -21.93 10.77 -8.92
CA VAL A 211 -20.70 10.68 -9.70
C VAL A 211 -19.52 10.62 -8.71
N SER A 212 -18.72 9.56 -8.77
CA SER A 212 -17.53 9.35 -7.93
C SER A 212 -16.25 9.33 -8.77
N VAL A 213 -15.14 9.76 -8.19
CA VAL A 213 -13.78 9.64 -8.75
C VAL A 213 -12.81 9.37 -7.62
N SER A 214 -12.05 8.27 -7.67
CA SER A 214 -10.99 7.96 -6.70
C SER A 214 -9.62 8.21 -7.31
N PHE A 215 -8.64 8.54 -6.46
CA PHE A 215 -7.25 8.77 -6.84
C PHE A 215 -6.32 7.68 -6.23
N ASP A 216 -5.03 7.67 -6.58
CA ASP A 216 -4.01 6.81 -5.97
C ASP A 216 -3.31 7.47 -4.76
N GLU A 217 -3.37 8.79 -4.65
CA GLU A 217 -2.83 9.58 -3.56
C GLU A 217 -3.79 10.74 -3.16
N PRO A 218 -3.67 11.33 -1.94
CA PRO A 218 -4.65 12.26 -1.42
C PRO A 218 -4.61 13.65 -2.10
N LEU A 219 -5.77 14.29 -2.17
CA LEU A 219 -5.93 15.66 -2.67
C LEU A 219 -5.76 16.70 -1.55
N ASP A 220 -5.37 17.92 -1.88
CA ASP A 220 -5.55 19.06 -0.96
C ASP A 220 -7.05 19.37 -0.81
N ALA A 221 -7.62 18.82 0.26
CA ALA A 221 -9.01 19.01 0.66
C ALA A 221 -9.42 20.48 0.85
N THR A 222 -8.47 21.42 0.99
CA THR A 222 -8.77 22.86 1.10
C THR A 222 -9.06 23.52 -0.26
N LEU A 223 -8.68 22.86 -1.36
CA LEU A 223 -8.95 23.31 -2.73
C LEU A 223 -10.23 22.70 -3.32
N VAL A 224 -10.86 21.74 -2.63
CA VAL A 224 -12.07 21.06 -3.12
C VAL A 224 -13.33 21.91 -2.95
N ASP A 225 -14.09 22.02 -4.04
CA ASP A 225 -15.26 22.87 -4.20
C ASP A 225 -16.23 22.34 -5.30
N ASN A 226 -17.31 23.08 -5.57
CA ASN A 226 -18.26 22.74 -6.63
C ASN A 226 -17.75 23.02 -8.07
N GLN A 227 -16.46 23.29 -8.29
CA GLN A 227 -15.81 23.31 -9.62
C GLN A 227 -14.83 22.14 -9.81
N SER A 228 -14.49 21.44 -8.73
CA SER A 228 -13.55 20.31 -8.67
C SER A 228 -14.01 19.08 -9.44
N LEU A 229 -15.32 18.87 -9.51
CA LEU A 229 -15.96 17.84 -10.31
C LEU A 229 -17.21 18.47 -10.92
N LEU A 230 -17.31 18.46 -12.25
CA LEU A 230 -18.34 19.16 -13.00
C LEU A 230 -19.12 18.20 -13.88
N VAL A 231 -20.44 18.35 -13.91
CA VAL A 231 -21.32 17.61 -14.84
C VAL A 231 -22.08 18.60 -15.71
N THR A 232 -22.14 18.34 -17.01
CA THR A 232 -22.82 19.20 -17.98
C THR A 232 -23.78 18.40 -18.86
N GLN A 233 -24.90 19.02 -19.22
CA GLN A 233 -25.86 18.55 -20.21
C GLN A 233 -25.83 19.51 -21.41
N ALA A 234 -25.47 19.02 -22.60
CA ALA A 234 -25.40 19.85 -23.82
C ALA A 234 -24.63 21.18 -23.64
N GLY A 235 -23.57 21.17 -22.82
CA GLY A 235 -22.75 22.35 -22.50
C GLY A 235 -23.27 23.25 -21.37
N SER A 236 -24.42 22.94 -20.75
CA SER A 236 -24.95 23.64 -19.56
C SER A 236 -24.63 22.85 -18.29
N SER A 237 -24.11 23.49 -17.24
CA SER A 237 -23.83 22.83 -15.97
C SER A 237 -25.10 22.31 -15.27
N VAL A 238 -25.04 21.10 -14.73
CA VAL A 238 -26.06 20.52 -13.85
C VAL A 238 -25.84 21.04 -12.42
N THR A 239 -26.91 21.34 -11.70
CA THR A 239 -26.84 21.83 -10.32
C THR A 239 -26.56 20.67 -9.35
N ALA A 240 -25.42 20.74 -8.67
CA ALA A 240 -24.92 19.69 -7.79
C ALA A 240 -23.99 20.27 -6.71
N SER A 241 -23.68 19.44 -5.71
CA SER A 241 -22.67 19.68 -4.68
C SER A 241 -21.55 18.65 -4.77
N VAL A 242 -20.32 19.07 -4.48
CA VAL A 242 -19.13 18.21 -4.46
C VAL A 242 -18.62 18.06 -3.03
N SER A 243 -18.11 16.88 -2.71
CA SER A 243 -17.48 16.53 -1.43
C SER A 243 -16.25 15.65 -1.67
N TYR A 244 -15.36 15.56 -0.69
CA TYR A 244 -14.17 14.71 -0.72
C TYR A 244 -14.14 13.80 0.51
N ASN A 245 -13.90 12.51 0.28
CA ASN A 245 -13.74 11.50 1.32
C ASN A 245 -12.26 11.13 1.49
N SER A 246 -11.60 11.74 2.47
CA SER A 246 -10.19 11.51 2.81
C SER A 246 -9.91 10.15 3.49
N ASN A 247 -10.80 9.16 3.34
CA ASN A 247 -10.59 7.77 3.77
C ASN A 247 -10.52 6.81 2.57
N SER A 248 -10.93 7.27 1.37
CA SER A 248 -10.92 6.52 0.12
C SER A 248 -10.36 7.37 -1.04
N ASP A 249 -9.75 8.50 -0.71
CA ASP A 249 -9.27 9.55 -1.61
C ASP A 249 -10.18 9.77 -2.83
N SER A 250 -11.46 10.01 -2.53
CA SER A 250 -12.53 10.07 -3.53
C SER A 250 -13.27 11.40 -3.51
N LEU A 251 -13.45 12.02 -4.68
CA LEU A 251 -14.44 13.05 -4.93
C LEU A 251 -15.81 12.40 -5.15
N ILE A 252 -16.85 12.95 -4.54
CA ILE A 252 -18.24 12.52 -4.68
C ILE A 252 -19.10 13.74 -5.00
N LEU A 253 -19.77 13.71 -6.15
CA LEU A 253 -20.73 14.71 -6.60
C LEU A 253 -22.16 14.17 -6.44
N SER A 254 -22.99 14.95 -5.75
CA SER A 254 -24.41 14.70 -5.51
C SER A 254 -25.25 15.77 -6.20
N PHE A 255 -26.16 15.35 -7.09
CA PHE A 255 -27.05 16.26 -7.81
C PHE A 255 -28.17 16.81 -6.91
N ASP A 256 -28.53 18.08 -7.09
CA ASP A 256 -29.61 18.72 -6.31
C ASP A 256 -31.01 18.21 -6.71
N ASN A 257 -31.12 17.61 -7.90
CA ASN A 257 -32.33 17.00 -8.46
C ASN A 257 -31.94 15.77 -9.29
N PRO A 258 -32.81 14.77 -9.45
CA PRO A 258 -32.58 13.66 -10.38
C PRO A 258 -32.29 14.15 -11.81
N LEU A 259 -31.38 13.47 -12.48
CA LEU A 259 -31.04 13.70 -13.88
C LEU A 259 -32.25 13.44 -14.80
N LEU A 260 -32.21 14.03 -15.99
CA LEU A 260 -33.17 13.71 -17.04
C LEU A 260 -32.91 12.30 -17.56
N ALA A 261 -33.97 11.57 -17.86
CA ALA A 261 -33.92 10.26 -18.50
C ALA A 261 -33.39 10.33 -19.94
N ASN A 262 -32.82 9.22 -20.44
CA ASN A 262 -32.34 9.06 -21.83
C ASN A 262 -31.45 10.22 -22.33
N THR A 263 -30.60 10.76 -21.45
CA THR A 263 -29.87 12.01 -21.67
C THR A 263 -28.37 11.80 -21.52
N LEU A 264 -27.60 12.32 -22.48
CA LEU A 264 -26.14 12.34 -22.47
C LEU A 264 -25.64 13.44 -21.53
N TYR A 265 -24.77 13.07 -20.60
CA TYR A 265 -24.08 13.94 -19.66
C TYR A 265 -22.56 13.80 -19.85
N ARG A 266 -21.83 14.92 -19.70
CA ARG A 266 -20.37 14.94 -19.67
C ARG A 266 -19.88 15.32 -18.28
N VAL A 267 -19.00 14.49 -17.72
CA VAL A 267 -18.24 14.76 -16.49
C VAL A 267 -16.88 15.35 -16.86
N THR A 268 -16.36 16.28 -16.06
CA THR A 268 -15.05 16.91 -16.22
C THR A 268 -14.42 17.16 -14.85
N LEU A 269 -13.11 16.86 -14.69
CA LEU A 269 -12.34 17.23 -13.50
C LEU A 269 -11.93 18.71 -13.51
N GLY A 270 -11.98 19.34 -12.35
CA GLY A 270 -11.65 20.75 -12.15
C GLY A 270 -10.16 21.02 -12.16
N THR A 271 -9.74 22.12 -12.80
CA THR A 271 -8.33 22.54 -12.89
C THR A 271 -7.73 23.03 -11.56
N ASN A 272 -8.54 23.13 -10.51
CA ASN A 272 -8.12 23.53 -9.16
C ASN A 272 -7.50 22.37 -8.36
N LEU A 273 -7.74 21.12 -8.77
CA LEU A 273 -7.29 19.93 -8.07
C LEU A 273 -5.76 19.78 -8.08
N GLN A 274 -5.18 19.68 -6.89
CA GLN A 274 -3.78 19.36 -6.62
C GLN A 274 -3.70 18.41 -5.41
N ASP A 275 -2.57 17.74 -5.24
CA ASP A 275 -2.16 17.12 -3.97
C ASP A 275 -1.73 18.19 -2.92
N PRO A 276 -1.35 17.80 -1.69
CA PRO A 276 -0.73 18.71 -0.71
C PRO A 276 0.68 19.21 -1.05
N SER A 277 1.34 18.64 -2.08
CA SER A 277 2.69 19.01 -2.55
C SER A 277 2.65 20.15 -3.59
N GLY A 278 1.51 20.38 -4.24
CA GLY A 278 1.27 21.35 -5.31
C GLY A 278 1.27 20.75 -6.73
N ASN A 279 1.28 19.42 -6.87
CA ASN A 279 1.23 18.75 -8.17
C ASN A 279 -0.22 18.67 -8.67
N GLN A 280 -0.44 19.11 -9.91
CA GLN A 280 -1.78 19.33 -10.46
C GLN A 280 -2.35 18.05 -11.09
N VAL A 281 -3.57 17.69 -10.69
CA VAL A 281 -4.31 16.54 -11.25
C VAL A 281 -4.56 16.75 -12.76
N PRO A 282 -4.30 15.74 -13.61
CA PRO A 282 -4.58 15.82 -15.04
C PRO A 282 -6.06 16.11 -15.34
N VAL A 283 -6.32 17.02 -16.29
CA VAL A 283 -7.69 17.39 -16.68
C VAL A 283 -8.32 16.29 -17.54
N GLU A 284 -9.14 15.44 -16.92
CA GLU A 284 -9.94 14.42 -17.60
C GLU A 284 -11.40 14.86 -17.85
N SER A 285 -12.03 14.27 -18.87
CA SER A 285 -13.48 14.32 -19.07
C SER A 285 -13.98 13.07 -19.78
N TRP A 286 -15.17 12.59 -19.40
CA TRP A 286 -15.84 11.44 -20.01
C TRP A 286 -17.35 11.70 -20.11
N GLU A 287 -18.07 10.86 -20.84
CA GLU A 287 -19.52 10.96 -20.99
C GLU A 287 -20.23 9.70 -20.49
N PHE A 288 -21.50 9.85 -20.09
CA PHE A 288 -22.41 8.76 -19.77
C PHE A 288 -23.84 9.13 -20.18
N THR A 289 -24.70 8.14 -20.43
CA THR A 289 -26.10 8.34 -20.82
C THR A 289 -27.04 7.70 -19.81
N THR A 290 -27.97 8.47 -19.27
CA THR A 290 -29.01 7.96 -18.36
C THR A 290 -30.03 7.07 -19.07
N GLY A 291 -30.64 6.13 -18.34
CA GLY A 291 -31.76 5.31 -18.82
C GLY A 291 -33.12 6.03 -18.76
N SER A 292 -34.18 5.33 -19.18
CA SER A 292 -35.57 5.81 -19.02
C SER A 292 -36.09 5.71 -17.58
N SER A 293 -35.59 4.67 -16.91
CA SER A 293 -35.83 4.21 -15.54
C SER A 293 -34.90 3.01 -15.36
N TYR A 294 -34.80 2.46 -14.15
CA TYR A 294 -34.26 1.10 -13.97
C TYR A 294 -35.01 0.09 -14.86
N ASN A 295 -34.34 -0.98 -15.31
CA ASN A 295 -35.06 -2.11 -15.88
C ASN A 295 -35.70 -2.90 -14.71
N LEU A 296 -37.03 -2.99 -14.71
CA LEU A 296 -37.80 -3.67 -13.66
C LEU A 296 -38.41 -4.99 -14.14
N GLY A 297 -38.16 -5.38 -15.40
CA GLY A 297 -38.62 -6.64 -15.97
C GLY A 297 -40.15 -6.72 -15.95
N SER A 298 -40.68 -7.77 -15.31
CA SER A 298 -42.11 -7.94 -15.08
C SER A 298 -42.63 -7.29 -13.79
N THR A 299 -41.73 -6.83 -12.91
CA THR A 299 -42.04 -6.35 -11.56
C THR A 299 -42.68 -4.96 -11.60
N SER A 300 -43.72 -4.73 -10.78
CA SER A 300 -44.37 -3.41 -10.73
C SER A 300 -43.49 -2.39 -10.00
N GLN A 301 -43.48 -1.12 -10.47
CA GLN A 301 -42.74 -0.03 -9.82
C GLN A 301 -43.04 0.06 -8.31
N ALA A 302 -44.31 -0.04 -7.90
CA ALA A 302 -44.70 0.01 -6.49
C ALA A 302 -44.32 -1.24 -5.66
N THR A 303 -43.92 -2.32 -6.33
CA THR A 303 -43.30 -3.50 -5.68
C THR A 303 -41.80 -3.28 -5.52
N ILE A 304 -41.15 -2.72 -6.54
CA ILE A 304 -39.73 -2.35 -6.53
C ILE A 304 -39.45 -1.26 -5.50
N ASP A 305 -40.25 -0.19 -5.46
CA ASP A 305 -40.17 0.91 -4.49
C ASP A 305 -40.38 0.45 -3.02
N ALA A 306 -40.80 -0.81 -2.82
CA ALA A 306 -41.03 -1.44 -1.52
C ALA A 306 -39.99 -2.53 -1.17
N CYS A 307 -39.06 -2.83 -2.08
CA CYS A 307 -37.97 -3.79 -1.86
C CYS A 307 -36.59 -3.11 -2.01
N MET A 308 -36.34 -2.44 -3.15
CA MET A 308 -35.08 -1.75 -3.43
C MET A 308 -34.89 -0.45 -2.62
N ASP A 309 -33.80 -0.37 -1.85
CA ASP A 309 -33.28 0.90 -1.31
C ASP A 309 -32.40 1.64 -2.35
N GLU A 310 -31.57 2.62 -1.95
CA GLU A 310 -30.69 3.33 -2.90
C GLU A 310 -29.39 2.56 -3.21
N ASN A 311 -28.97 1.63 -2.35
CA ASN A 311 -27.81 0.77 -2.55
C ASN A 311 -28.15 -0.37 -3.53
N ASP A 312 -29.35 -0.95 -3.45
CA ASP A 312 -29.85 -1.90 -4.46
C ASP A 312 -29.90 -1.26 -5.87
N LYS A 313 -30.33 0.01 -5.91
CA LYS A 313 -30.39 0.81 -7.14
C LYS A 313 -29.00 1.11 -7.70
N LEU A 314 -28.03 1.38 -6.84
CA LEU A 314 -26.61 1.50 -7.21
C LEU A 314 -26.09 0.17 -7.75
N MET A 315 -26.30 -0.95 -7.05
CA MET A 315 -25.88 -2.29 -7.46
C MET A 315 -26.43 -2.69 -8.84
N LEU A 316 -27.74 -2.51 -9.09
CA LEU A 316 -28.35 -2.73 -10.41
C LEU A 316 -27.75 -1.82 -11.49
N THR A 317 -27.44 -0.57 -11.15
CA THR A 317 -26.80 0.40 -12.06
C THR A 317 -25.38 -0.03 -12.41
N LEU A 318 -24.60 -0.50 -11.43
CA LEU A 318 -23.23 -0.99 -11.62
C LEU A 318 -23.20 -2.26 -12.47
N VAL A 319 -24.10 -3.23 -12.23
CA VAL A 319 -24.26 -4.43 -13.06
C VAL A 319 -24.65 -4.09 -14.49
N ASN A 320 -25.56 -3.14 -14.70
CA ASN A 320 -25.97 -2.74 -16.04
C ASN A 320 -24.91 -1.91 -16.76
N ASN A 321 -24.18 -1.04 -16.07
CA ASN A 321 -22.98 -0.38 -16.59
C ASN A 321 -21.87 -1.38 -16.96
N ALA A 322 -21.80 -2.52 -16.27
CA ALA A 322 -20.90 -3.60 -16.65
C ALA A 322 -21.36 -4.29 -17.95
N ARG A 323 -22.63 -4.70 -18.01
CA ARG A 323 -23.26 -5.39 -19.15
C ARG A 323 -23.29 -4.56 -20.43
N ALA A 324 -23.42 -3.24 -20.31
CA ALA A 324 -23.51 -2.30 -21.44
C ALA A 324 -22.25 -2.19 -22.32
N VAL A 325 -21.10 -2.73 -21.88
CA VAL A 325 -19.83 -2.68 -22.62
C VAL A 325 -19.27 -4.07 -22.88
N SER A 326 -18.45 -4.22 -23.92
CA SER A 326 -17.76 -5.51 -24.18
C SER A 326 -16.61 -5.72 -23.19
N ARG A 327 -16.47 -6.93 -22.65
CA ARG A 327 -15.51 -7.23 -21.55
C ARG A 327 -14.74 -8.52 -21.81
N ASN A 328 -13.52 -8.59 -21.26
CA ASN A 328 -12.75 -9.82 -21.19
C ASN A 328 -12.85 -10.39 -19.77
N CYS A 329 -13.50 -11.55 -19.63
CA CYS A 329 -13.59 -12.29 -18.37
C CYS A 329 -12.59 -13.46 -18.42
N GLY A 330 -11.38 -13.25 -17.88
CA GLY A 330 -10.34 -14.30 -17.78
C GLY A 330 -9.92 -14.94 -19.10
N GLY A 331 -9.82 -14.16 -20.17
CA GLY A 331 -9.50 -14.63 -21.52
C GLY A 331 -10.72 -14.76 -22.44
N THR A 332 -11.93 -14.96 -21.90
CA THR A 332 -13.17 -15.04 -22.69
C THR A 332 -13.70 -13.65 -22.98
N ASN A 333 -13.86 -13.30 -24.27
CA ASN A 333 -14.44 -12.02 -24.68
C ASN A 333 -15.98 -12.13 -24.77
N TYR A 334 -16.66 -11.31 -23.96
CA TYR A 334 -18.10 -11.07 -24.03
C TYR A 334 -18.36 -9.76 -24.79
N SER A 335 -19.31 -9.77 -25.72
CA SER A 335 -19.89 -8.54 -26.26
C SER A 335 -20.65 -7.76 -25.18
N ALA A 336 -21.02 -6.51 -25.45
CA ALA A 336 -22.06 -5.85 -24.67
C ALA A 336 -23.36 -6.66 -24.76
N VAL A 337 -24.09 -6.75 -23.64
CA VAL A 337 -25.32 -7.54 -23.49
C VAL A 337 -26.46 -6.67 -22.94
N GLU A 338 -27.71 -7.12 -23.08
CA GLU A 338 -28.87 -6.35 -22.66
C GLU A 338 -28.93 -6.15 -21.14
N ALA A 339 -29.44 -4.98 -20.73
CA ALA A 339 -29.56 -4.59 -19.33
C ALA A 339 -30.52 -5.54 -18.59
N ILE A 340 -30.04 -6.12 -17.49
CA ILE A 340 -30.78 -7.03 -16.63
C ILE A 340 -31.76 -6.26 -15.73
N ALA A 341 -32.87 -6.91 -15.35
CA ALA A 341 -33.87 -6.32 -14.47
C ALA A 341 -33.67 -6.69 -12.99
N TRP A 342 -34.23 -5.91 -12.06
CA TRP A 342 -34.31 -6.33 -10.64
C TRP A 342 -35.60 -7.08 -10.33
N HIS A 343 -35.52 -8.05 -9.43
CA HIS A 343 -36.65 -8.85 -8.98
C HIS A 343 -36.56 -9.19 -7.49
N CYS A 344 -37.48 -8.67 -6.66
CA CYS A 344 -37.39 -8.71 -5.20
C CYS A 344 -37.31 -10.13 -4.58
N GLN A 345 -37.71 -11.19 -5.31
CA GLN A 345 -37.53 -12.57 -4.84
C GLN A 345 -36.09 -13.07 -4.94
N LEU A 346 -35.29 -12.55 -5.88
CA LEU A 346 -33.86 -12.85 -6.01
C LEU A 346 -33.07 -12.09 -4.92
N GLU A 347 -33.43 -10.83 -4.69
CA GLU A 347 -32.99 -10.04 -3.53
C GLU A 347 -33.31 -10.76 -2.21
N THR A 348 -34.52 -11.31 -2.06
CA THR A 348 -34.88 -12.12 -0.89
C THR A 348 -33.99 -13.35 -0.73
N ALA A 349 -33.60 -14.04 -1.81
CA ALA A 349 -32.68 -15.17 -1.73
C ALA A 349 -31.26 -14.74 -1.33
N ALA A 350 -30.70 -13.75 -2.05
CA ALA A 350 -29.38 -13.19 -1.83
C ALA A 350 -29.21 -12.58 -0.42
N GLN A 351 -30.20 -11.81 0.06
CA GLN A 351 -30.18 -11.21 1.39
C GLN A 351 -30.24 -12.26 2.50
N ASN A 352 -31.05 -13.31 2.33
CA ASN A 352 -31.07 -14.42 3.28
C ASN A 352 -29.73 -15.18 3.31
N HIS A 353 -29.07 -15.36 2.16
CA HIS A 353 -27.77 -16.02 2.10
C HIS A 353 -26.63 -15.17 2.70
N SER A 354 -26.55 -13.88 2.36
CA SER A 354 -25.62 -12.94 2.99
C SER A 354 -25.80 -12.87 4.50
N THR A 355 -27.05 -12.82 4.97
CA THR A 355 -27.37 -12.85 6.41
C THR A 355 -26.94 -14.17 7.05
N SER A 356 -27.19 -15.31 6.40
CA SER A 356 -26.74 -16.63 6.87
C SER A 356 -25.21 -16.71 7.00
N MET A 357 -24.47 -16.27 5.97
CA MET A 357 -23.01 -16.20 5.98
C MET A 357 -22.47 -15.30 7.10
N ALA A 358 -23.08 -14.13 7.31
CA ALA A 358 -22.69 -13.18 8.35
C ALA A 358 -22.99 -13.67 9.78
N ASP A 359 -24.19 -14.24 10.03
CA ASP A 359 -24.60 -14.68 11.37
C ASP A 359 -23.87 -15.96 11.82
N ASN A 360 -23.45 -16.82 10.88
CA ASN A 360 -22.82 -18.12 11.16
C ASN A 360 -21.32 -18.18 10.77
N ASP A 361 -20.74 -17.04 10.36
CA ASP A 361 -19.33 -16.82 9.98
C ASP A 361 -18.72 -17.82 8.97
N TYR A 362 -19.48 -18.16 7.92
CA TYR A 362 -19.01 -18.99 6.80
C TYR A 362 -19.04 -18.25 5.48
N PHE A 363 -18.39 -18.81 4.46
CA PHE A 363 -18.35 -18.25 3.11
C PHE A 363 -18.37 -19.38 2.09
N SER A 364 -19.49 -19.55 1.39
CA SER A 364 -19.77 -20.68 0.49
C SER A 364 -21.02 -20.42 -0.36
N HIS A 365 -21.07 -20.97 -1.57
CA HIS A 365 -22.30 -21.04 -2.37
C HIS A 365 -23.32 -22.02 -1.81
N THR A 366 -22.86 -23.04 -1.08
CA THR A 366 -23.71 -24.02 -0.41
C THR A 366 -24.08 -23.52 0.98
N GLY A 367 -25.38 -23.54 1.32
CA GLY A 367 -25.88 -23.20 2.64
C GLY A 367 -25.52 -24.25 3.69
N LEU A 368 -25.70 -23.92 4.98
CA LEU A 368 -25.45 -24.85 6.10
C LEU A 368 -26.49 -25.98 6.21
N ASP A 369 -27.53 -25.93 5.38
CA ASP A 369 -28.57 -26.93 5.16
C ASP A 369 -28.39 -27.72 3.85
N ASP A 370 -27.17 -27.69 3.29
CA ASP A 370 -26.77 -28.22 1.98
C ASP A 370 -27.48 -27.56 0.77
N SER A 371 -28.21 -26.46 0.96
CA SER A 371 -28.93 -25.76 -0.13
C SER A 371 -27.99 -25.19 -1.19
N SER A 372 -28.32 -25.39 -2.47
CA SER A 372 -27.71 -24.66 -3.59
C SER A 372 -28.34 -23.27 -3.76
N PRO A 373 -27.73 -22.35 -4.54
CA PRO A 373 -28.35 -21.06 -4.84
C PRO A 373 -29.71 -21.23 -5.54
N GLY A 374 -29.84 -22.20 -6.45
CA GLY A 374 -31.11 -22.53 -7.11
C GLY A 374 -32.21 -22.97 -6.13
N ASP A 375 -31.84 -23.71 -5.07
CA ASP A 375 -32.78 -24.08 -3.99
C ASP A 375 -33.22 -22.85 -3.19
N ARG A 376 -32.30 -21.94 -2.87
CA ARG A 376 -32.61 -20.68 -2.15
C ARG A 376 -33.51 -19.76 -2.97
N ILE A 377 -33.22 -19.60 -4.27
CA ILE A 377 -34.05 -18.86 -5.24
C ILE A 377 -35.46 -19.46 -5.29
N THR A 378 -35.59 -20.78 -5.35
CA THR A 378 -36.89 -21.47 -5.30
C THR A 378 -37.58 -21.37 -3.93
N ALA A 379 -36.83 -21.36 -2.82
CA ALA A 379 -37.38 -21.15 -1.48
C ALA A 379 -37.90 -19.72 -1.26
N ALA A 380 -37.28 -18.72 -1.87
CA ALA A 380 -37.82 -17.35 -1.99
C ALA A 380 -39.05 -17.26 -2.93
N GLY A 381 -39.41 -18.37 -3.59
CA GLY A 381 -40.60 -18.54 -4.43
C GLY A 381 -40.40 -18.15 -5.89
N TYR A 382 -39.16 -17.96 -6.35
CA TYR A 382 -38.85 -17.66 -7.75
C TYR A 382 -38.68 -18.96 -8.55
N ILE A 383 -39.33 -19.03 -9.71
CA ILE A 383 -39.26 -20.18 -10.62
C ILE A 383 -38.27 -19.84 -11.73
N TRP A 384 -37.24 -20.66 -11.91
CA TRP A 384 -36.12 -20.37 -12.82
C TRP A 384 -35.88 -21.49 -13.84
N ARG A 385 -35.18 -21.15 -14.94
CA ARG A 385 -34.65 -22.08 -15.96
C ARG A 385 -33.14 -22.11 -16.01
N ALA A 386 -32.53 -20.98 -15.70
CA ALA A 386 -31.10 -20.81 -15.47
C ALA A 386 -30.92 -19.91 -14.24
N TYR A 387 -29.81 -20.10 -13.53
CA TYR A 387 -29.39 -19.21 -12.46
C TYR A 387 -27.86 -19.12 -12.40
N ALA A 388 -27.34 -18.10 -11.72
CA ALA A 388 -25.94 -17.99 -11.32
C ALA A 388 -25.84 -17.19 -10.02
N GLU A 389 -24.81 -17.47 -9.20
CA GLU A 389 -24.55 -16.72 -7.96
C GLU A 389 -23.12 -16.18 -7.92
N ASN A 390 -23.00 -14.92 -7.50
CA ASN A 390 -21.74 -14.29 -7.10
C ASN A 390 -21.74 -14.04 -5.59
N ILE A 391 -20.69 -14.45 -4.87
CA ILE A 391 -20.50 -14.09 -3.46
C ILE A 391 -19.16 -13.40 -3.23
N ALA A 392 -19.11 -12.48 -2.27
CA ALA A 392 -17.91 -11.79 -1.82
C ALA A 392 -18.01 -11.38 -0.34
N ALA A 393 -16.87 -11.10 0.29
CA ALA A 393 -16.84 -10.66 1.68
C ALA A 393 -15.65 -9.72 1.95
N GLY A 394 -15.81 -8.80 2.91
CA GLY A 394 -14.79 -7.83 3.33
C GLY A 394 -14.75 -6.51 2.54
N TYR A 395 -15.59 -6.35 1.51
CA TYR A 395 -15.77 -5.10 0.76
C TYR A 395 -16.75 -4.16 1.50
N ASN A 396 -16.48 -2.86 1.50
CA ASN A 396 -17.23 -1.87 2.29
C ASN A 396 -18.47 -1.29 1.60
N ASP A 397 -18.54 -1.40 0.27
CA ASP A 397 -19.47 -0.68 -0.58
C ASP A 397 -19.68 -1.42 -1.93
N GLU A 398 -20.71 -0.99 -2.66
CA GLU A 398 -21.16 -1.61 -3.91
C GLU A 398 -20.13 -1.46 -5.05
N GLU A 399 -19.36 -0.36 -5.08
CA GLU A 399 -18.40 -0.08 -6.16
C GLU A 399 -17.15 -0.96 -6.01
N ALA A 400 -16.64 -1.12 -4.78
CA ALA A 400 -15.51 -1.99 -4.45
C ALA A 400 -15.83 -3.47 -4.68
N VAL A 401 -17.01 -3.96 -4.27
CA VAL A 401 -17.40 -5.36 -4.47
C VAL A 401 -17.67 -5.68 -5.94
N MET A 402 -18.29 -4.74 -6.69
CA MET A 402 -18.50 -4.91 -8.12
C MET A 402 -17.17 -4.94 -8.89
N THR A 403 -16.18 -4.14 -8.48
CA THR A 403 -14.84 -4.14 -9.08
C THR A 403 -14.19 -5.52 -8.94
N ALA A 404 -14.21 -6.10 -7.73
CA ALA A 404 -13.66 -7.44 -7.48
C ALA A 404 -14.38 -8.56 -8.26
N TRP A 405 -15.70 -8.47 -8.42
CA TRP A 405 -16.45 -9.39 -9.28
C TRP A 405 -16.10 -9.23 -10.77
N LEU A 406 -15.76 -8.03 -11.24
CA LEU A 406 -15.35 -7.81 -12.64
C LEU A 406 -13.92 -8.25 -12.92
N GLU A 407 -13.01 -8.20 -11.93
CA GLU A 407 -11.65 -8.74 -12.04
C GLU A 407 -11.63 -10.28 -12.04
N SER A 408 -12.60 -10.91 -11.35
CA SER A 408 -12.65 -12.36 -11.22
C SER A 408 -13.35 -13.04 -12.41
N PRO A 409 -12.69 -13.97 -13.15
CA PRO A 409 -13.22 -14.55 -14.38
C PRO A 409 -14.64 -15.14 -14.29
N GLY A 410 -14.93 -15.89 -13.22
CA GLY A 410 -16.22 -16.57 -13.06
C GLY A 410 -17.37 -15.60 -12.78
N HIS A 411 -17.15 -14.57 -11.97
CA HIS A 411 -18.17 -13.60 -11.60
C HIS A 411 -18.44 -12.60 -12.73
N CYS A 412 -17.37 -12.17 -13.44
CA CYS A 412 -17.47 -11.43 -14.69
C CYS A 412 -18.29 -12.22 -15.71
N ALA A 413 -18.04 -13.53 -15.86
CA ALA A 413 -18.82 -14.39 -16.74
C ALA A 413 -20.30 -14.51 -16.32
N ASN A 414 -20.60 -14.56 -15.01
CA ASN A 414 -21.97 -14.53 -14.49
C ASN A 414 -22.67 -13.19 -14.80
N ILE A 415 -22.02 -12.06 -14.53
CA ILE A 415 -22.52 -10.70 -14.81
C ILE A 415 -22.81 -10.52 -16.31
N MET A 416 -21.93 -11.01 -17.17
CA MET A 416 -22.06 -10.93 -18.63
C MET A 416 -22.91 -12.06 -19.25
N ASN A 417 -23.51 -12.94 -18.44
CA ASN A 417 -24.29 -14.07 -18.94
C ASN A 417 -25.59 -13.60 -19.62
N THR A 418 -25.82 -14.05 -20.85
CA THR A 418 -27.03 -13.78 -21.64
C THR A 418 -28.18 -14.74 -21.35
N SER A 419 -27.95 -15.77 -20.53
CA SER A 419 -28.94 -16.76 -20.10
C SER A 419 -29.73 -16.33 -18.85
N VAL A 420 -29.49 -15.10 -18.37
CA VAL A 420 -30.15 -14.50 -17.20
C VAL A 420 -30.66 -13.10 -17.56
N THR A 421 -31.89 -12.83 -17.15
CA THR A 421 -32.69 -11.65 -17.53
C THR A 421 -33.15 -10.83 -16.32
N GLU A 422 -33.15 -11.43 -15.12
CA GLU A 422 -33.46 -10.79 -13.84
C GLU A 422 -32.35 -11.06 -12.80
N MET A 423 -32.18 -10.17 -11.83
CA MET A 423 -31.24 -10.29 -10.71
C MET A 423 -31.83 -9.78 -9.39
N GLY A 424 -31.14 -10.06 -8.30
CA GLY A 424 -31.22 -9.32 -7.05
C GLY A 424 -29.91 -9.47 -6.27
N ALA A 425 -29.70 -8.63 -5.27
CA ALA A 425 -28.54 -8.70 -4.40
C ALA A 425 -28.94 -8.60 -2.92
N GLY A 426 -27.97 -8.79 -2.03
CA GLY A 426 -28.17 -8.59 -0.61
C GLY A 426 -26.85 -8.54 0.16
N VAL A 427 -26.82 -7.75 1.23
CA VAL A 427 -25.63 -7.46 2.04
C VAL A 427 -25.92 -7.60 3.53
N ALA A 428 -24.97 -8.13 4.29
CA ALA A 428 -25.12 -8.27 5.74
C ALA A 428 -23.82 -7.89 6.48
N GLU A 429 -23.95 -7.04 7.51
CA GLU A 429 -22.89 -6.71 8.45
C GLU A 429 -23.03 -7.50 9.76
N ASN A 430 -22.01 -8.28 10.12
CA ASN A 430 -21.80 -8.77 11.48
C ASN A 430 -20.39 -8.40 11.97
N PRO A 431 -20.25 -7.37 12.84
CA PRO A 431 -18.96 -6.94 13.40
C PRO A 431 -18.20 -8.00 14.23
N SER A 432 -18.79 -9.18 14.48
CA SER A 432 -18.14 -10.30 15.18
C SER A 432 -17.65 -11.40 14.23
N ALA A 433 -18.02 -11.35 12.95
CA ALA A 433 -17.66 -12.34 11.93
C ALA A 433 -16.34 -12.00 11.24
N ARG A 434 -15.56 -13.01 10.83
CA ARG A 434 -14.22 -12.94 10.21
C ARG A 434 -14.05 -11.86 9.15
N TYR A 435 -15.00 -11.72 8.24
CA TYR A 435 -14.93 -10.74 7.13
C TYR A 435 -15.76 -9.47 7.38
N ARG A 436 -16.49 -9.39 8.49
CA ARG A 436 -17.46 -8.34 8.87
C ARG A 436 -18.65 -8.13 7.92
N ILE A 437 -18.43 -8.02 6.61
CA ILE A 437 -19.43 -7.67 5.59
C ILE A 437 -19.48 -8.80 4.56
N TYR A 438 -20.68 -9.29 4.26
CA TYR A 438 -20.94 -10.40 3.34
C TYR A 438 -21.94 -9.98 2.26
N TRP A 439 -21.65 -10.34 1.01
CA TRP A 439 -22.37 -9.92 -0.19
C TRP A 439 -22.76 -11.11 -1.07
N THR A 440 -23.96 -11.05 -1.67
CA THR A 440 -24.48 -12.04 -2.62
C THR A 440 -25.18 -11.31 -3.77
N GLN A 441 -25.00 -11.77 -5.01
CA GLN A 441 -25.88 -11.47 -6.16
C GLN A 441 -26.44 -12.79 -6.70
N ASP A 442 -27.76 -12.89 -6.81
CA ASP A 442 -28.47 -13.97 -7.51
C ASP A 442 -28.95 -13.46 -8.87
N PHE A 443 -28.68 -14.22 -9.93
CA PHE A 443 -29.09 -13.97 -11.31
C PHE A 443 -29.99 -15.11 -11.79
N ALA A 444 -31.06 -14.84 -12.55
CA ALA A 444 -31.98 -15.87 -13.05
C ALA A 444 -32.74 -15.51 -14.37
N ASP A 445 -33.49 -16.48 -14.91
CA ASP A 445 -34.43 -16.35 -16.04
C ASP A 445 -35.64 -17.30 -15.86
N GLN A 446 -36.83 -16.93 -16.38
CA GLN A 446 -38.17 -17.44 -15.99
C GLN A 446 -38.89 -18.30 -17.05
#